data_AF-A0A4R9G4D1-F1
#
_entry.id   AF-A0A4R9G4D1-F1
#
_cell.length_a   1.000
_cell.length_b   1.000
_cell.length_c   1.000
_cell.angle_alpha   90.00
_cell.angle_beta   90.00
_cell.angle_gamma   90.00
#
_symmetry.space_group_name_H-M   'P 1'
#
loop_
_entity.id
_entity.type
_entity.pdbx_description
1 polymer ?
#
loop_
_entity_poly.entity_id
_entity_poly.type
_entity_poly.pdbx_seq_one_letter_code
_entity_poly.pdbx_strand_id
1 'polypeptide(L)'
;MDFLLIFFYIVLVAIIAAPFVYVSMFAKQIPYETDPKSSELFDRRDVLLDNLKDLKIEFDTGKLTETEFKSISSGLVKELEEQDKKISQGATTTTSSKAETSAKPQLGGKFCHNCGFKIEIFGAKFCPECGTKLQV
;
A
#
# COMPACT_ATOMS: atom_id res chain seq x y z
N MET A 1 1.29 9.24 -60.66
CA MET A 1 1.10 10.17 -59.53
C MET A 1 0.58 9.46 -58.28
N ASP A 2 0.08 8.23 -58.41
CA ASP A 2 -0.51 7.45 -57.31
C ASP A 2 0.52 6.90 -56.31
N PHE A 3 1.76 6.60 -56.74
CA PHE A 3 2.82 6.11 -55.86
C PHE A 3 3.18 7.10 -54.74
N LEU A 4 3.15 8.40 -55.02
CA LEU A 4 3.42 9.45 -54.03
C LEU A 4 2.27 9.55 -53.01
N LEU A 5 1.03 9.36 -53.49
CA LEU A 5 -0.18 9.35 -52.68
C LEU A 5 -0.22 8.11 -51.77
N ILE A 6 0.17 6.94 -52.28
CA ILE A 6 0.30 5.70 -51.52
C ILE A 6 1.39 5.84 -50.44
N PHE A 7 2.56 6.39 -50.78
CA PHE A 7 3.63 6.65 -49.81
C PHE A 7 3.17 7.57 -48.68
N PHE A 8 2.47 8.66 -49.03
CA PHE A 8 1.91 9.59 -48.06
C PHE A 8 0.91 8.92 -47.10
N TYR A 9 0.02 8.06 -47.62
CA TYR A 9 -0.92 7.30 -46.79
C TYR A 9 -0.23 6.33 -45.84
N ILE A 10 0.83 5.64 -46.28
CA ILE A 10 1.59 4.72 -45.42
C ILE A 10 2.24 5.48 -44.26
N VAL A 11 2.85 6.64 -44.53
CA VAL A 11 3.45 7.49 -43.50
C VAL A 11 2.39 7.99 -42.51
N LEU A 12 1.23 8.43 -43.02
CA LEU A 12 0.13 8.91 -42.19
C LEU A 12 -0.40 7.80 -41.26
N VAL A 13 -0.64 6.61 -41.79
CA VAL A 13 -1.07 5.44 -40.99
C VAL A 13 0.00 5.05 -39.97
N ALA A 14 1.28 5.08 -40.34
CA ALA A 14 2.38 4.78 -39.42
C ALA A 14 2.45 5.78 -38.25
N ILE A 15 2.26 7.08 -38.50
CA ILE A 15 2.25 8.11 -37.44
C ILE A 15 1.08 7.90 -36.48
N ILE A 16 -0.12 7.57 -37.01
CA ILE A 16 -1.31 7.31 -36.18
C ILE A 16 -1.16 6.01 -35.38
N ALA A 17 -0.61 4.96 -35.99
CA ALA A 17 -0.45 3.67 -35.35
C ALA A 17 0.77 3.61 -34.40
N ALA A 18 1.80 4.43 -34.61
CA ALA A 18 3.03 4.45 -33.82
C ALA A 18 2.80 4.57 -32.30
N PRO A 19 2.01 5.52 -31.76
CA PRO A 19 1.79 5.60 -30.31
C PRO A 19 1.05 4.38 -29.77
N PHE A 20 0.09 3.83 -30.52
CA PHE A 20 -0.65 2.65 -30.10
C PHE A 20 0.22 1.39 -30.10
N VAL A 21 1.05 1.20 -31.13
CA VAL A 21 2.03 0.11 -31.22
C VAL A 21 3.09 0.28 -30.14
N TYR A 22 3.60 1.50 -29.94
CA TYR A 22 4.56 1.81 -28.89
C TYR A 22 4.00 1.49 -27.51
N VAL A 23 2.80 1.96 -27.16
CA VAL A 23 2.15 1.61 -25.90
C VAL A 23 1.89 0.11 -25.82
N SER A 24 1.39 -0.55 -26.86
CA SER A 24 1.12 -2.00 -26.81
C SER A 24 2.38 -2.85 -26.60
N MET A 25 3.52 -2.44 -27.16
CA MET A 25 4.79 -3.17 -27.08
C MET A 25 5.57 -2.80 -25.81
N PHE A 26 5.57 -1.52 -25.42
CA PHE A 26 6.35 -1.00 -24.29
C PHE A 26 5.57 -0.91 -22.98
N ALA A 27 4.23 -0.87 -22.97
CA ALA A 27 3.45 -0.92 -21.72
C ALA A 27 3.61 -2.25 -20.97
N LYS A 28 4.08 -3.31 -21.64
CA LYS A 28 4.48 -4.55 -20.97
C LYS A 28 5.73 -4.38 -20.09
N GLN A 29 6.50 -3.31 -20.27
CA GLN A 29 7.69 -2.97 -19.48
C GLN A 29 7.56 -1.68 -18.66
N ILE A 30 6.41 -1.00 -18.71
CA ILE A 30 6.16 0.12 -17.78
C ILE A 30 5.52 -0.54 -16.55
N PRO A 31 6.27 -0.74 -15.45
CA PRO A 31 5.64 -1.08 -14.18
C PRO A 31 4.79 0.13 -13.79
N TYR A 32 3.51 0.08 -14.13
CA TYR A 32 2.52 0.93 -13.47
C TYR A 32 2.40 0.38 -12.05
N GLU A 33 3.32 0.85 -11.18
CA GLU A 33 3.33 0.67 -9.73
C GLU A 33 2.11 1.42 -9.15
N THR A 34 0.91 0.95 -9.49
CA THR A 34 -0.21 1.01 -8.56
C THR A 34 -0.22 -0.29 -7.77
N ASP A 35 0.88 -0.60 -7.09
CA ASP A 35 0.81 -1.52 -5.98
C ASP A 35 0.63 -0.65 -4.72
N PRO A 36 -0.63 -0.39 -4.30
CA PRO A 36 -0.89 0.44 -3.11
C PRO A 36 -0.18 -0.09 -1.86
N LYS A 37 0.22 -1.36 -1.87
CA LYS A 37 0.91 -2.02 -0.78
C LYS A 37 2.39 -1.64 -0.67
N SER A 38 3.08 -1.31 -1.77
CA SER A 38 4.47 -0.86 -1.70
C SER A 38 4.53 0.54 -1.08
N SER A 39 3.63 1.45 -1.49
CA SER A 39 3.49 2.78 -0.88
C SER A 39 3.19 2.73 0.62
N GLU A 40 2.25 1.89 1.06
CA GLU A 40 1.91 1.78 2.49
C GLU A 40 3.07 1.29 3.37
N LEU A 41 3.98 0.47 2.83
CA LEU A 41 5.16 -0.03 3.56
C LEU A 41 6.26 1.05 3.69
N PHE A 42 6.44 1.88 2.65
CA PHE A 42 7.39 2.99 2.72
C PHE A 42 6.90 4.11 3.65
N ASP A 43 5.59 4.38 3.68
CA ASP A 43 5.00 5.39 4.56
C ASP A 43 5.26 5.07 6.05
N ARG A 44 5.18 3.80 6.45
CA ARG A 44 5.46 3.38 7.84
C ARG A 44 6.92 3.57 8.22
N ARG A 45 7.86 3.25 7.31
CA ARG A 45 9.30 3.47 7.54
C ARG A 45 9.59 4.94 7.81
N ASP A 46 8.99 5.82 7.03
CA ASP A 46 9.22 7.26 7.15
C ASP A 46 8.68 7.81 8.49
N VAL A 47 7.54 7.29 8.97
CA VAL A 47 7.02 7.59 10.32
C VAL A 47 7.98 7.11 11.42
N LEU A 48 8.57 5.92 11.31
CA LEU A 48 9.53 5.41 12.30
C LEU A 48 10.82 6.24 12.32
N LEU A 49 11.30 6.69 11.15
CA LEU A 49 12.46 7.56 11.04
C LEU A 49 12.20 8.94 11.66
N ASP A 50 11.00 9.48 11.50
CA ASP A 50 10.62 10.76 12.09
C ASP A 50 10.56 10.68 13.63
N ASN A 51 9.97 9.60 14.16
CA ASN A 51 9.98 9.33 15.60
C ASN A 51 11.41 9.19 16.17
N LEU A 52 12.33 8.56 15.44
CA LEU A 52 13.74 8.48 15.86
C LEU A 52 14.42 9.86 15.86
N LYS A 53 14.10 10.72 14.90
CA LYS A 53 14.63 12.10 14.86
C LYS A 53 14.11 12.92 16.04
N ASP A 54 12.83 12.80 16.36
CA ASP A 54 12.23 13.52 17.48
C ASP A 54 12.86 13.07 18.81
N LEU A 55 13.02 11.76 19.01
CA LEU A 55 13.68 11.21 20.20
C LEU A 55 15.14 11.69 20.34
N LYS A 56 15.84 11.86 19.22
CA LYS A 56 17.21 12.41 19.20
C LYS A 56 17.24 13.88 19.63
N ILE A 57 16.25 14.67 19.22
CA ILE A 57 16.09 16.06 19.64
C ILE A 57 15.77 16.16 21.13
N GLU A 58 14.89 15.29 21.66
CA GLU A 58 14.56 15.25 23.08
C GLU A 58 15.76 14.82 23.96
N PHE A 59 16.63 13.95 23.45
CA PHE A 59 17.90 13.62 24.10
C PHE A 59 18.88 14.80 24.09
N ASP A 60 19.06 15.45 22.94
CA ASP A 60 20.00 16.58 22.80
C ASP A 60 19.55 17.83 23.61
N THR A 61 18.24 17.96 23.87
CA THR A 61 17.68 18.99 24.77
C THR A 61 17.74 18.62 26.26
N GLY A 62 18.24 17.42 26.60
CA GLY A 62 18.42 16.96 27.98
C GLY A 62 17.14 16.49 28.67
N LYS A 63 16.06 16.27 27.92
CA LYS A 63 14.76 15.81 28.43
C LYS A 63 14.73 14.31 28.67
N LEU A 64 15.53 13.55 27.90
CA LEU A 64 15.77 12.13 28.11
C LEU A 64 17.15 11.86 28.71
N THR A 65 17.21 10.87 29.61
CA THR A 65 18.48 10.31 30.06
C THR A 65 19.02 9.32 29.03
N GLU A 66 20.35 9.14 28.99
CA GLU A 66 21.04 8.26 28.02
C GLU A 66 20.54 6.81 28.07
N THR A 67 20.09 6.36 29.24
CA THR A 67 19.47 5.05 29.44
C THR A 67 18.11 4.92 28.78
N GLU A 68 17.29 5.97 28.80
CA GLU A 68 15.95 5.95 28.20
C GLU A 68 16.03 6.06 26.67
N PHE A 69 16.92 6.93 26.16
CA PHE A 69 17.20 7.05 24.73
C PHE A 69 17.63 5.71 24.12
N LYS A 70 18.54 4.98 24.80
CA LYS A 70 19.04 3.68 24.32
C LYS A 70 17.96 2.59 24.32
N SER A 71 17.08 2.58 25.33
CA SER A 71 16.00 1.58 25.41
C SER A 71 14.96 1.77 24.29
N ILE A 72 14.52 3.01 24.06
CA ILE A 72 13.46 3.34 23.10
C ILE A 72 14.00 3.23 21.66
N SER A 73 15.17 3.80 21.38
CA SER A 73 15.78 3.73 20.04
C SER A 73 16.06 2.30 19.59
N SER A 74 16.51 1.41 20.49
CA SER A 74 16.76 0.01 20.15
C SER A 74 15.49 -0.74 19.71
N GLY A 75 14.33 -0.41 20.28
CA GLY A 75 13.04 -0.96 19.87
C GLY A 75 12.62 -0.49 18.48
N LEU A 76 12.76 0.81 18.20
CA LEU A 76 12.43 1.39 16.90
C LEU A 76 13.36 0.89 15.79
N VAL A 77 14.67 0.80 16.05
CA VAL A 77 15.66 0.27 15.09
C VAL A 77 15.36 -1.19 14.75
N LYS A 78 14.97 -2.01 15.73
CA LYS A 78 14.60 -3.40 15.50
C LYS A 78 13.34 -3.56 14.63
N GLU A 79 12.35 -2.69 14.82
CA GLU A 79 11.13 -2.67 14.00
C GLU A 79 11.43 -2.21 12.56
N LEU A 80 12.33 -1.23 12.39
CA LEU A 80 12.86 -0.78 11.09
C LEU A 80 13.55 -1.93 10.33
N GLU A 81 14.46 -2.65 10.99
CA GLU A 81 15.18 -3.79 10.40
C GLU A 81 14.22 -4.89 9.93
N GLU A 82 13.19 -5.21 10.73
CA GLU A 82 12.17 -6.20 10.36
C GLU A 82 11.30 -5.71 9.19
N GLN A 83 11.01 -4.41 9.11
CA GLN A 83 10.27 -3.81 7.98
C GLN A 83 11.10 -3.78 6.69
N ASP A 84 12.38 -3.38 6.74
CA ASP A 84 13.29 -3.41 5.58
C ASP A 84 13.49 -4.84 5.06
N LYS A 85 13.55 -5.83 5.97
CA LYS A 85 13.58 -7.25 5.60
C LYS A 85 12.29 -7.68 4.90
N LYS A 86 11.12 -7.21 5.34
CA LYS A 86 9.83 -7.48 4.67
C LYS A 86 9.71 -6.77 3.32
N ILE A 87 10.25 -5.57 3.16
CA ILE A 87 10.27 -4.85 1.89
C ILE A 87 11.19 -5.57 0.89
N SER A 88 12.37 -6.00 1.32
CA SER A 88 13.32 -6.75 0.46
C SER A 88 12.85 -8.17 0.12
N GLN A 89 12.13 -8.85 1.02
CA GLN A 89 11.57 -10.20 0.80
C GLN A 89 10.16 -10.17 0.17
N GLY A 90 9.49 -9.01 0.20
CA GLY A 90 8.11 -8.79 -0.22
C GLY A 90 7.91 -8.60 -1.72
N ALA A 91 8.97 -8.50 -2.51
CA ALA A 91 8.89 -8.49 -3.97
C ALA A 91 8.41 -9.84 -4.57
N THR A 92 8.25 -10.90 -3.77
CA THR A 92 7.87 -12.24 -4.29
C THR A 92 6.76 -12.96 -3.52
N THR A 93 6.23 -12.45 -2.40
CA THR A 93 5.24 -13.25 -1.65
C THR A 93 4.16 -12.44 -0.96
N THR A 94 3.02 -12.42 -1.64
CA THR A 94 1.67 -12.40 -1.07
C THR A 94 1.58 -13.19 0.23
N THR A 95 0.77 -12.69 1.16
CA THR A 95 0.20 -13.36 2.34
C THR A 95 0.88 -13.05 3.68
N SER A 96 0.47 -11.92 4.25
CA SER A 96 0.25 -11.86 5.69
C SER A 96 -0.98 -12.71 6.02
N SER A 97 -0.81 -13.78 6.78
CA SER A 97 -1.84 -14.29 7.68
C SER A 97 -1.17 -15.08 8.80
N LYS A 98 -0.89 -14.37 9.90
CA LYS A 98 -0.78 -14.98 11.22
C LYS A 98 -2.20 -15.02 11.77
N ALA A 99 -2.84 -16.18 11.67
CA ALA A 99 -4.15 -16.46 12.23
C ALA A 99 -4.07 -17.70 13.12
N GLU A 100 -4.08 -17.49 14.43
CA GLU A 100 -4.62 -18.37 15.47
C GLU A 100 -5.22 -17.39 16.51
N THR A 101 -6.52 -17.37 16.85
CA THR A 101 -7.33 -18.47 17.37
C THR A 101 -8.84 -18.15 17.30
N SER A 102 -9.62 -19.17 16.92
CA SER A 102 -11.04 -19.48 17.19
C SER A 102 -12.01 -18.45 17.78
N ALA A 103 -13.13 -18.21 17.08
CA ALA A 103 -14.46 -18.80 17.40
C ALA A 103 -15.59 -18.20 16.53
N LYS A 104 -16.31 -19.05 15.78
CA LYS A 104 -17.65 -18.78 15.19
C LYS A 104 -18.72 -19.09 16.27
N PRO A 105 -19.99 -18.58 16.26
CA PRO A 105 -20.95 -18.54 15.13
C PRO A 105 -21.61 -17.14 14.87
N GLN A 106 -21.86 -16.73 13.61
CA GLN A 106 -23.20 -16.59 12.94
C GLN A 106 -24.23 -15.71 13.69
N LEU A 107 -24.92 -14.69 13.15
CA LEU A 107 -25.54 -14.44 11.83
C LEU A 107 -25.91 -12.93 11.73
N GLY A 108 -26.01 -12.32 10.53
CA GLY A 108 -26.66 -11.01 10.34
C GLY A 108 -26.06 -10.11 9.25
N GLY A 109 -26.68 -10.11 8.05
CA GLY A 109 -26.53 -9.09 7.00
C GLY A 109 -25.12 -8.85 6.43
N LYS A 110 -24.84 -9.38 5.23
CA LYS A 110 -23.53 -9.21 4.55
C LYS A 110 -23.18 -7.75 4.22
N PHE A 111 -24.12 -6.81 4.33
CA PHE A 111 -23.96 -5.42 3.91
C PHE A 111 -24.58 -4.44 4.90
N CYS A 112 -23.94 -3.29 5.06
CA CYS A 112 -24.46 -2.18 5.84
C CYS A 112 -25.64 -1.52 5.11
N HIS A 113 -26.75 -1.32 5.81
CA HIS A 113 -27.95 -0.66 5.30
C HIS A 113 -27.72 0.80 4.88
N ASN A 114 -26.71 1.47 5.45
CA ASN A 114 -26.46 2.90 5.22
C ASN A 114 -25.43 3.16 4.11
N CYS A 115 -24.29 2.47 4.13
CA CYS A 115 -23.21 2.71 3.17
C CYS A 115 -23.00 1.59 2.14
N GLY A 116 -23.72 0.47 2.26
CA GLY A 116 -23.52 -0.70 1.39
C GLY A 116 -22.19 -1.43 1.60
N PHE A 117 -21.42 -1.08 2.64
CA PHE A 117 -20.15 -1.74 2.94
C PHE A 117 -20.37 -3.20 3.34
N LYS A 118 -19.53 -4.10 2.81
CA LYS A 118 -19.61 -5.53 3.08
C LYS A 118 -19.03 -5.84 4.46
N ILE A 119 -19.88 -6.21 5.40
CA ILE A 119 -19.45 -6.50 6.77
C ILE A 119 -19.12 -7.99 6.84
N GLU A 120 -17.82 -8.31 6.80
CA GLU A 120 -17.32 -9.67 6.94
C GLU A 120 -17.09 -10.07 8.42
N ILE A 121 -17.25 -9.10 9.33
CA ILE A 121 -17.04 -9.24 10.77
C ILE A 121 -18.37 -9.55 11.46
N PHE A 122 -18.55 -10.80 11.91
CA PHE A 122 -19.71 -11.18 12.72
C PHE A 122 -19.62 -10.54 14.11
N GLY A 123 -20.65 -9.78 14.50
CA GLY A 123 -20.77 -9.18 15.85
C GLY A 123 -20.39 -7.70 15.98
N ALA A 124 -20.07 -7.03 14.87
CA ALA A 124 -19.85 -5.58 14.89
C ALA A 124 -21.17 -4.85 15.19
N LYS A 125 -21.21 -4.04 16.26
CA LYS A 125 -22.35 -3.16 16.58
C LYS A 125 -22.43 -1.94 15.66
N PHE A 126 -21.33 -1.60 15.01
CA PHE A 126 -21.18 -0.43 14.14
C PHE A 126 -20.42 -0.81 12.88
N CYS A 127 -20.74 -0.18 11.75
CA CYS A 127 -20.03 -0.37 10.49
C CYS A 127 -18.62 0.25 10.58
N PRO A 128 -17.55 -0.44 10.15
CA PRO A 128 -16.18 0.08 10.20
C PRO A 128 -15.92 1.25 9.24
N GLU A 129 -16.72 1.39 8.18
CA GLU A 129 -16.58 2.48 7.20
C GLU A 129 -17.38 3.73 7.59
N CYS A 130 -18.68 3.55 7.88
CA CYS A 130 -19.58 4.70 8.08
C CYS A 130 -19.94 4.95 9.54
N GLY A 131 -19.43 4.15 10.48
CA GLY A 131 -19.72 4.26 11.92
C GLY A 131 -21.19 4.00 12.30
N THR A 132 -22.04 3.63 11.33
CA THR A 132 -23.48 3.48 11.57
C THR A 132 -23.77 2.22 12.35
N LYS A 133 -24.65 2.31 13.35
CA LYS A 133 -25.07 1.16 14.16
C LYS A 133 -25.71 0.09 13.27
N LEU A 134 -25.16 -1.11 13.32
CA LEU A 134 -25.71 -2.27 12.62
C LEU A 134 -26.88 -2.78 13.44
N GLN A 135 -28.08 -2.69 12.87
CA GLN A 135 -29.26 -3.32 13.42
C GLN A 135 -29.18 -4.79 13.04
N VAL A 136 -28.87 -5.64 14.03
CA VAL A 136 -28.96 -7.10 13.92
C VAL A 136 -30.43 -7.50 13.87
#